data_AF-A0A8T6P812-F1
#
_entry.id   AF-A0A8T6P812-F1
#
_cell.length_a   1.000
_cell.length_b   1.000
_cell.length_c   1.000
_cell.angle_alpha   90.00
_cell.angle_beta   90.00
_cell.angle_gamma   90.00
#
_symmetry.space_group_name_H-M   'P 1'
#
loop_
_entity.id
_entity.type
_entity.pdbx_description
1 polymer ?
#
loop_
_entity_poly.entity_id
_entity_poly.type
_entity_poly.pdbx_seq_one_letter_code
_entity_poly.pdbx_strand_id
1 'polypeptide(L)'
;GRDSGTVFGASWDLPNLKIARYHVSQIEDGCSLLDFHFMVARPGEIQTWRERHKLGLFSRRQYEEAFHAAELELSYVAFGPSFLGSFVGYNPRQT
;
A
#
# COMPACT_ATOMS: atom_id res chain seq x y z
N GLY A 1 -2.22 15.21 -22.83
CA GLY A 1 -1.35 14.02 -22.75
C GLY A 1 -1.62 13.39 -21.42
N ARG A 2 -2.06 12.14 -21.37
CA ARG A 2 -2.60 11.55 -20.14
C ARG A 2 -1.43 11.16 -19.24
N ASP A 3 -1.45 11.63 -18.00
CA ASP A 3 -0.44 11.40 -16.98
C ASP A 3 0.01 9.94 -16.97
N SER A 4 1.28 9.71 -17.30
CA SER A 4 1.84 8.37 -17.50
C SER A 4 2.14 7.75 -16.14
N GLY A 5 1.11 7.21 -15.48
CA GLY A 5 1.28 6.40 -14.28
C GLY A 5 2.29 5.27 -14.52
N THR A 6 3.03 4.91 -13.48
CA THR A 6 4.04 3.85 -13.57
C THR A 6 3.36 2.49 -13.56
N VAL A 7 3.72 1.64 -14.52
CA VAL A 7 3.21 0.26 -14.59
C VAL A 7 4.12 -0.66 -13.79
N PHE A 8 3.52 -1.48 -12.94
CA PHE A 8 4.18 -2.52 -12.18
C PHE A 8 3.53 -3.87 -12.46
N GLY A 9 4.33 -4.92 -12.49
CA GLY A 9 3.86 -6.26 -12.82
C GLY A 9 4.57 -7.34 -12.04
N ALA A 10 3.85 -8.41 -11.76
CA ALA A 10 4.40 -9.68 -11.31
C ALA A 10 3.58 -10.82 -11.92
N SER A 11 4.28 -11.89 -12.33
CA SER A 11 3.65 -13.08 -12.86
C SER A 11 4.30 -14.33 -12.29
N TRP A 12 3.50 -15.36 -12.08
CA TRP A 12 3.94 -16.67 -11.64
C TRP A 12 3.44 -17.73 -12.60
N ASP A 13 4.37 -18.54 -13.08
CA ASP A 13 4.13 -19.65 -13.98
C ASP A 13 4.37 -20.97 -13.23
N LEU A 14 3.28 -21.64 -12.84
CA LEU A 14 3.31 -22.91 -12.12
C LEU A 14 2.58 -23.99 -12.92
N PRO A 15 2.85 -25.29 -12.69
CA PRO A 15 2.33 -26.38 -13.54
C PRO A 15 0.83 -26.33 -13.82
N ASN A 16 0.01 -26.09 -12.78
CA ASN A 16 -1.46 -26.03 -12.88
C ASN A 16 -2.04 -24.69 -12.43
N LEU A 17 -1.23 -23.63 -12.43
CA LEU A 17 -1.64 -22.32 -11.94
C LEU A 17 -0.82 -21.23 -12.62
N LYS A 18 -1.48 -20.32 -13.33
CA LYS A 18 -0.83 -19.11 -13.86
C LYS A 18 -1.43 -17.91 -13.16
N ILE A 19 -0.59 -17.02 -12.65
CA ILE A 19 -1.03 -15.79 -12.01
C ILE A 19 -0.35 -14.63 -12.70
N ALA A 20 -1.12 -13.60 -13.00
CA ALA A 20 -0.62 -12.31 -13.43
C ALA A 20 -1.29 -11.20 -12.61
N ARG A 21 -0.48 -10.29 -12.07
CA ARG A 21 -0.94 -9.08 -11.41
C ARG A 21 -0.20 -7.91 -12.00
N TYR A 22 -0.95 -6.98 -12.57
CA TYR A 22 -0.45 -5.70 -13.05
C TYR A 22 -1.19 -4.57 -12.39
N HIS A 23 -0.54 -3.43 -12.24
CA HIS A 23 -1.24 -2.21 -11.85
C HIS A 23 -0.56 -0.99 -12.44
N VAL A 24 -1.36 0.05 -12.61
CA VAL A 24 -0.88 1.41 -12.85
C VAL A 24 -0.89 2.14 -11.52
N SER A 25 0.21 2.82 -11.21
CA SER A 25 0.31 3.70 -10.04
C SER A 25 0.39 5.15 -10.50
N GLN A 26 -0.41 6.01 -9.85
CA GLN A 26 -0.34 7.45 -10.03
C GLN A 26 -0.44 8.16 -8.68
N ILE A 27 0.06 9.39 -8.59
CA ILE A 27 -0.12 10.26 -7.43
C ILE A 27 -1.14 11.32 -7.78
N GLU A 28 -2.16 11.46 -6.95
CA GLU A 28 -3.24 12.43 -7.10
C GLU A 28 -3.67 12.90 -5.71
N ASP A 29 -3.70 14.21 -5.47
CA ASP A 29 -4.16 14.83 -4.23
C ASP A 29 -3.58 14.22 -2.94
N GLY A 30 -2.25 14.06 -2.90
CA GLY A 30 -1.55 13.50 -1.74
C GLY A 30 -1.87 12.02 -1.48
N CYS A 31 -2.43 11.31 -2.45
CA CYS A 31 -2.68 9.88 -2.40
C CYS A 31 -1.95 9.15 -3.53
N SER A 32 -1.52 7.92 -3.25
CA SER A 32 -1.17 6.96 -4.29
C SER A 32 -2.43 6.21 -4.70
N LEU A 33 -2.75 6.25 -5.99
CA LEU A 33 -3.81 5.49 -6.60
C LEU A 33 -3.21 4.28 -7.30
N LEU A 34 -3.69 3.09 -6.96
CA LEU A 34 -3.26 1.83 -7.54
C LEU A 34 -4.47 1.16 -8.19
N ASP A 35 -4.48 1.11 -9.52
CA ASP A 35 -5.50 0.40 -10.30
C ASP A 35 -4.98 -0.99 -10.64
N PHE A 36 -5.35 -1.99 -9.84
CA PHE A 36 -4.94 -3.38 -9.98
C PHE A 36 -5.78 -4.16 -10.98
N HIS A 37 -5.10 -5.01 -11.74
CA HIS A 37 -5.66 -6.02 -12.61
C HIS A 37 -5.07 -7.38 -12.23
N PHE A 38 -5.95 -8.30 -11.85
CA PHE A 38 -5.59 -9.66 -11.46
C PHE A 38 -6.12 -10.65 -12.50
N MET A 39 -5.30 -11.66 -12.79
CA MET A 39 -5.69 -12.83 -13.57
C MET A 39 -5.12 -14.08 -12.90
N VAL A 40 -6.00 -15.04 -12.66
CA VAL A 40 -5.64 -16.35 -12.11
C VAL A 40 -6.24 -17.43 -12.99
N ALA A 41 -5.37 -18.23 -13.62
CA ALA A 41 -5.76 -19.32 -14.49
C ALA A 41 -5.43 -20.67 -13.84
N ARG A 42 -6.39 -21.59 -13.87
CA ARG A 42 -6.29 -23.00 -13.44
C ARG A 42 -6.85 -23.90 -14.56
N PRO A 43 -6.59 -25.21 -14.55
CA PRO A 43 -7.25 -26.12 -15.49
C PRO A 43 -8.78 -25.93 -15.47
N GLY A 44 -9.35 -25.56 -16.60
CA GLY A 44 -10.80 -25.38 -16.78
C GLY A 44 -11.35 -23.99 -16.40
N GLU A 45 -10.55 -23.08 -15.86
CA GLU A 45 -11.06 -21.76 -15.42
C GLU A 45 -10.01 -20.65 -15.50
N ILE A 46 -10.46 -19.45 -15.90
CA ILE A 46 -9.71 -18.21 -15.75
C ILE A 46 -10.60 -17.21 -15.01
N GLN A 47 -10.11 -16.72 -13.87
CA GLN A 47 -10.74 -15.66 -13.10
C GLN A 47 -9.96 -14.36 -13.31
N THR A 48 -10.68 -13.28 -13.58
CA THR A 48 -10.09 -11.94 -13.65
C THR A 48 -10.91 -10.99 -12.81
N TRP A 49 -10.23 -10.07 -12.14
CA TRP A 49 -10.89 -9.00 -11.41
C TRP A 49 -9.99 -7.78 -11.32
N ARG A 50 -10.57 -6.66 -10.89
CA ARG A 50 -9.90 -5.38 -10.74
C ARG A 50 -10.20 -4.81 -9.38
N GLU A 51 -9.22 -4.10 -8.83
CA GLU A 51 -9.37 -3.35 -7.60
C GLU A 51 -8.75 -1.97 -7.76
N ARG A 52 -9.34 -0.96 -7.13
CA ARG A 52 -8.76 0.38 -7.05
C ARG A 52 -8.48 0.69 -5.59
N HIS A 53 -7.21 0.90 -5.26
CA HIS A 53 -6.79 1.30 -3.92
C HIS A 53 -6.40 2.77 -3.93
N LYS A 54 -6.79 3.51 -2.89
CA LYS A 54 -6.37 4.89 -2.63
C LYS A 54 -5.65 4.94 -1.30
N LEU A 55 -4.34 5.15 -1.32
CA LEU A 55 -3.49 5.16 -0.14
C LEU A 55 -3.02 6.58 0.15
N GLY A 56 -3.24 7.08 1.37
CA GLY A 56 -2.73 8.39 1.77
C GLY A 56 -1.21 8.41 1.85
N LEU A 57 -0.57 9.38 1.20
CA LEU A 57 0.87 9.61 1.26
C LEU A 57 1.19 10.64 2.35
N PHE A 58 0.78 10.33 3.59
CA PHE A 58 1.01 11.20 4.72
C PHE A 58 2.51 11.37 4.97
N SER A 59 2.94 12.62 5.09
CA SER A 59 4.29 12.96 5.53
C SER A 59 4.50 12.51 6.97
N ARG A 60 5.77 12.32 7.35
CA ARG A 60 6.15 12.06 8.75
C ARG A 60 5.56 13.08 9.72
N ARG A 61 5.57 14.36 9.37
CA ARG A 61 5.01 15.42 10.21
C ARG A 61 3.50 15.25 10.43
N GLN A 62 2.74 14.85 9.41
CA GLN A 62 1.31 14.60 9.56
C GLN A 62 1.00 13.42 10.49
N TYR A 63 1.84 12.38 10.47
CA TYR A 63 1.76 11.33 11.49
C TYR A 63 2.07 11.92 12.88
N GLU A 64 3.19 12.62 13.04
CA GLU A 64 3.58 13.24 14.32
C GLU A 64 2.49 14.15 14.91
N GLU A 65 1.91 15.03 14.09
CA GLU A 65 0.79 15.89 14.45
C GLU A 65 -0.44 15.08 14.91
N ALA A 66 -0.77 13.98 14.23
CA ALA A 66 -1.90 13.13 14.60
C ALA A 66 -1.69 12.42 15.95
N PHE A 67 -0.48 11.93 16.22
CA PHE A 67 -0.14 11.33 17.52
C PHE A 67 -0.18 12.36 18.65
N HIS A 68 0.36 13.57 18.42
CA HIS A 68 0.30 14.65 19.40
C HIS A 68 -1.13 15.13 19.66
N ALA A 69 -1.98 15.21 18.62
CA ALA A 69 -3.40 15.55 18.77
C ALA A 69 -4.17 14.50 19.60
N ALA A 70 -3.70 13.25 19.62
CA ALA A 70 -4.22 12.18 20.47
C ALA A 70 -3.56 12.14 21.87
N GLU A 71 -2.74 13.14 22.22
CA GLU A 71 -2.01 13.23 23.49
C GLU A 71 -1.07 12.04 23.76
N LEU A 72 -0.53 11.44 22.69
CA LEU A 72 0.44 10.36 22.77
C LEU A 72 1.87 10.87 22.66
N GLU A 73 2.78 10.29 23.44
CA GLU A 73 4.21 10.44 23.25
C GLU A 73 4.68 9.52 22.12
N LEU A 74 5.43 10.08 21.18
CA LEU A 74 5.75 9.40 19.92
C LEU A 74 7.22 8.99 19.84
N SER A 75 7.45 7.74 19.44
CA SER A 75 8.76 7.23 19.01
C SER A 75 8.68 6.69 17.58
N TYR A 76 9.74 6.90 16.80
CA TYR A 76 9.85 6.38 15.44
C TYR A 76 10.95 5.32 15.37
N VAL A 77 10.60 4.13 14.87
CA VAL A 77 11.51 3.01 14.63
C VAL A 77 11.72 2.88 13.13
N ALA A 78 12.93 3.21 12.65
CA ALA A 78 13.23 3.24 11.22
C ALA A 78 13.18 1.86 10.53
N PHE A 79 13.52 0.79 11.25
CA PHE A 79 13.52 -0.59 10.75
C PHE A 79 12.42 -1.41 11.44
N GLY A 80 11.18 -1.21 10.98
CA GLY A 80 10.02 -1.99 11.41
C GLY A 80 9.73 -3.19 10.50
N PRO A 81 8.74 -4.05 10.86
CA PRO A 81 8.39 -5.27 10.12
C PRO A 81 8.02 -5.06 8.64
N SER A 82 7.56 -3.86 8.29
CA SER A 82 7.11 -3.50 6.94
C SER A 82 8.20 -2.90 6.06
N PHE A 83 9.44 -2.76 6.56
CA PHE A 83 10.53 -1.99 5.92
C PHE A 83 10.23 -0.49 5.66
N LEU A 84 9.02 -0.02 5.98
CA LEU A 84 8.57 1.38 5.83
C LEU A 84 8.76 2.21 7.12
N GLY A 85 9.38 1.64 8.14
CA GLY A 85 9.44 2.19 9.49
C GLY A 85 8.14 1.99 10.28
N SER A 86 8.12 2.45 11.52
CA SER A 86 6.97 2.33 12.42
C SER A 86 6.90 3.50 13.40
N PHE A 87 5.70 4.04 13.59
CA PHE A 87 5.40 5.00 14.64
C PHE A 87 4.79 4.27 15.83
N VAL A 88 5.32 4.51 17.03
CA VAL A 88 4.85 3.92 18.28
C VAL A 88 4.42 5.05 19.21
N GLY A 89 3.14 5.06 19.57
CA GLY A 89 2.57 6.02 20.50
C GLY A 89 2.40 5.41 21.90
N TYR A 90 2.79 6.14 22.93
CA TYR A 90 2.62 5.76 24.33
C TYR A 90 1.67 6.74 25.01
N ASN A 91 0.74 6.22 25.82
CA ASN A 91 -0.15 7.07 26.61
C ASN A 91 0.52 7.35 27.97
N PRO A 92 0.99 8.58 28.24
CA PRO A 92 1.67 8.91 29.48
C PRO A 92 0.76 8.85 30.72
N ARG A 93 -0.56 8.72 30.53
CA ARG A 93 -1.57 8.62 31.61
C ARG A 93 -1.93 7.17 31.94
N GLN A 94 -1.50 6.20 31.15
CA GLN A 94 -1.61 4.76 31.46
C GLN A 94 -0.29 4.28 32.05
N THR A 95 -0.09 4.56 33.33
CA THR A 95 0.92 3.92 34.20
C THR A 95 0.24 3.43 35.46
#